data_AF-D8TD06-F1
#
_entry.id   AF-D8TD06-F1
#
_cell.length_a   1.000
_cell.length_b   1.000
_cell.length_c   1.000
_cell.angle_alpha   90.00
_cell.angle_beta   90.00
_cell.angle_gamma   90.00
#
_symmetry.space_group_name_H-M   'P 1'
#
loop_
_entity.id
_entity.type
_entity.pdbx_description
1 polymer ?
#
loop_
_entity_poly.entity_id
_entity_poly.type
_entity_poly.pdbx_seq_one_letter_code
_entity_poly.pdbx_strand_id
1 'polypeptide(L)'
;MACFLFYKSIHNVAVGSCLHFSVTVPVASKTVYMTAIENRMRDYPCSGSLYNTPDSGGKCGVPYRTYFRMLVQDIWYSMAISPVHFTVISTEHDWSLTSKQIQYTMDSFHKVDLAVWGHVHNYERTCAVFQGHCLQHPIKDLVGVDFFDTRIYSAPVHAVVGMAEFSLDDFPRNLFIWY
;
A
#
# COMPACT_ATOMS: atom_id res chain seq x y z
N MET A 1 -10.15 -4.39 6.85
CA MET A 1 -9.23 -3.55 7.65
C MET A 1 -7.89 -4.24 7.65
N ALA A 2 -7.02 -3.86 6.73
CA ALA A 2 -5.66 -4.35 6.71
C ALA A 2 -4.75 -3.32 7.43
N CYS A 3 -4.45 -3.55 8.71
CA CYS A 3 -3.53 -2.71 9.47
C CYS A 3 -2.08 -2.92 8.99
N PHE A 4 -1.64 -2.22 7.96
CA PHE A 4 -0.20 -2.05 7.79
C PHE A 4 0.30 -1.20 8.95
N LEU A 5 1.48 -1.52 9.49
CA LEU A 5 2.16 -0.64 10.42
C LEU A 5 3.66 -0.77 10.16
N PHE A 6 4.14 -0.07 9.14
CA PHE A 6 5.59 0.02 8.89
C PHE A 6 6.20 0.97 9.91
N TYR A 7 6.63 0.46 11.06
CA TYR A 7 7.40 1.25 12.04
C TYR A 7 8.88 1.23 11.66
N LYS A 8 9.43 2.38 11.21
CA LYS A 8 10.88 2.57 11.11
C LYS A 8 11.35 3.53 12.20
N SER A 9 12.10 2.98 13.18
CA SER A 9 12.62 3.67 14.37
C SER A 9 13.41 4.96 14.10
N ILE A 10 13.92 5.16 12.88
CA ILE A 10 14.79 6.30 12.56
C ILE A 10 13.98 7.57 12.24
N HIS A 11 12.71 7.45 11.80
CA HIS A 11 11.92 8.60 11.36
C HIS A 11 10.48 8.67 11.89
N ASN A 12 10.04 7.76 12.77
CA ASN A 12 8.69 7.75 13.37
C ASN A 12 7.61 7.98 12.31
N VAL A 13 7.46 7.00 11.42
CA VAL A 13 6.38 6.91 10.45
C VAL A 13 5.65 5.58 10.66
N ALA A 14 4.33 5.60 10.52
CA ALA A 14 3.45 4.45 10.48
C ALA A 14 2.49 4.63 9.29
N VAL A 15 2.19 3.55 8.57
CA VAL A 15 1.25 3.55 7.44
C VAL A 15 0.27 2.41 7.63
N GLY A 16 -1.04 2.66 7.70
CA GLY A 16 -2.08 1.65 7.93
C GLY A 16 -3.47 2.06 7.47
N SER A 17 -4.44 1.13 7.38
CA SER A 17 -5.82 1.44 6.95
C SER A 17 -6.86 1.42 8.09
N CYS A 18 -6.45 1.30 9.36
CA CYS A 18 -7.37 1.11 10.48
C CYS A 18 -8.18 2.36 10.87
N LEU A 19 -9.51 2.24 10.86
CA LEU A 19 -10.47 3.26 11.35
C LEU A 19 -10.72 3.21 12.86
N HIS A 20 -10.14 2.25 13.60
CA HIS A 20 -10.40 2.12 15.05
C HIS A 20 -9.50 3.06 15.87
N PHE A 21 -10.01 4.27 16.15
CA PHE A 21 -9.28 5.33 16.87
C PHE A 21 -8.64 4.87 18.18
N SER A 22 -9.36 4.11 19.00
CA SER A 22 -8.87 3.64 20.30
C SER A 22 -7.56 2.85 20.21
N VAL A 23 -7.36 2.13 19.10
CA VAL A 23 -6.18 1.29 18.86
C VAL A 23 -5.06 2.10 18.21
N THR A 24 -5.39 3.03 17.30
CA THR A 24 -4.39 3.78 16.53
C THR A 24 -3.85 5.00 17.28
N VAL A 25 -4.62 5.62 18.18
CA VAL A 25 -4.24 6.84 18.90
C VAL A 25 -2.88 6.76 19.62
N PRO A 26 -2.54 5.68 20.37
CA PRO A 26 -1.24 5.59 21.04
C PRO A 26 -0.04 5.68 20.10
N VAL A 27 -0.21 5.24 18.85
CA VAL A 27 0.80 5.32 17.79
C VAL A 27 0.68 6.66 17.06
N ALA A 28 -0.48 6.96 16.49
CA ALA A 28 -0.73 8.16 15.67
C ALA A 28 -0.51 9.48 16.42
N SER A 29 -0.56 9.50 17.75
CA SER A 29 -0.23 10.69 18.57
C SER A 29 1.28 10.98 18.66
N LYS A 30 2.15 10.03 18.29
CA LYS A 30 3.61 10.12 18.46
C LYS A 30 4.38 10.01 17.15
N THR A 31 3.74 9.57 16.07
CA THR A 31 4.33 9.33 14.76
C THR A 31 3.38 9.84 13.67
N VAL A 32 3.93 10.16 12.50
CA VAL A 32 3.11 10.38 11.31
C VAL A 32 2.36 9.07 11.01
N TYR A 33 1.03 9.14 10.92
CA TYR A 33 0.17 7.99 10.61
C TYR A 33 -0.52 8.22 9.26
N MET A 34 0.04 7.64 8.21
CA MET A 34 -0.47 7.72 6.85
C MET A 34 -1.49 6.60 6.62
N THR A 35 -2.52 6.88 5.83
CA THR A 35 -3.56 5.91 5.51
C THR A 35 -3.86 5.92 4.02
N ALA A 36 -4.22 4.75 3.49
CA ALA A 36 -4.74 4.59 2.14
C ALA A 36 -6.19 4.14 2.24
N ILE A 37 -7.02 4.55 1.29
CA ILE A 37 -8.41 4.12 1.24
C ILE A 37 -8.49 2.70 0.67
N GLU A 38 -9.33 1.85 1.27
CA GLU A 38 -9.59 0.47 0.84
C GLU A 38 -11.09 0.25 0.56
N ASN A 39 -11.41 -0.85 -0.11
CA ASN A 39 -12.77 -1.28 -0.44
C ASN A 39 -13.77 -1.19 0.73
N ARG A 40 -13.43 -1.69 1.92
CA ARG A 40 -14.26 -1.60 3.15
C ARG A 40 -14.48 -0.19 3.68
N MET A 41 -13.77 0.78 3.13
CA MET A 41 -13.89 2.19 3.48
C MET A 41 -14.69 2.91 2.40
N ARG A 42 -14.53 2.52 1.13
CA ARG A 42 -15.00 3.27 -0.05
C ARG A 42 -16.18 2.66 -0.81
N ASP A 43 -16.22 1.33 -0.96
CA ASP A 43 -17.07 0.68 -1.96
C ASP A 43 -18.53 0.65 -1.56
N TYR A 44 -19.37 1.22 -2.41
CA TYR A 44 -20.81 1.12 -2.30
C TYR A 44 -21.45 1.34 -3.67
N PRO A 45 -22.53 0.62 -4.03
CA PRO A 45 -23.23 0.84 -5.29
C PRO A 45 -23.65 2.30 -5.46
N CYS A 46 -23.48 2.84 -6.68
CA CYS A 46 -23.85 4.21 -7.04
C CYS A 46 -23.11 5.32 -6.26
N SER A 47 -21.99 5.01 -5.59
CA SER A 47 -21.19 6.00 -4.85
C SER A 47 -20.04 6.61 -5.67
N GLY A 48 -19.87 6.18 -6.92
CA GLY A 48 -18.72 6.54 -7.77
C GLY A 48 -17.42 5.82 -7.42
N SER A 49 -17.47 4.72 -6.65
CA SER A 49 -16.34 3.78 -6.55
C SER A 49 -16.15 3.06 -7.89
N LEU A 50 -14.91 2.69 -8.21
CA LEU A 50 -14.61 1.83 -9.35
C LEU A 50 -15.25 0.45 -9.18
N TYR A 51 -15.31 -0.06 -7.95
CA TYR A 51 -15.90 -1.35 -7.62
C TYR A 51 -17.29 -1.15 -6.98
N ASN A 52 -18.33 -1.67 -7.65
CA ASN A 52 -19.71 -1.56 -7.20
C ASN A 52 -20.10 -2.67 -6.21
N THR A 53 -19.32 -2.83 -5.15
CA THR A 53 -19.63 -3.77 -4.05
C THR A 53 -20.18 -3.04 -2.84
N PRO A 54 -20.99 -3.66 -1.97
CA PRO A 54 -21.48 -3.02 -0.74
C PRO A 54 -20.48 -3.11 0.43
N ASP A 55 -19.18 -3.36 0.18
CA ASP A 55 -18.20 -3.73 1.22
C ASP A 55 -17.95 -2.64 2.26
N SER A 56 -18.18 -1.36 1.93
CA SER A 56 -18.10 -0.29 2.91
C SER A 56 -19.27 -0.22 3.88
N GLY A 57 -20.35 -0.97 3.64
CA GLY A 57 -21.57 -0.92 4.45
C GLY A 57 -22.28 0.44 4.42
N GLY A 58 -22.16 1.17 3.30
CA GLY A 58 -22.78 2.49 3.10
C GLY A 58 -21.92 3.67 3.57
N LYS A 59 -20.67 3.43 3.98
CA LYS A 59 -19.75 4.50 4.41
C LYS A 59 -19.27 5.37 3.25
N CYS A 60 -19.15 4.81 2.04
CA CYS A 60 -18.82 5.53 0.80
C CYS A 60 -17.57 6.45 0.89
N GLY A 61 -16.60 6.11 1.73
CA GLY A 61 -15.38 6.91 1.96
C GLY A 61 -15.55 8.11 2.89
N VAL A 62 -16.77 8.42 3.34
CA VAL A 62 -17.05 9.59 4.18
C VAL A 62 -16.27 9.55 5.51
N PRO A 63 -16.32 8.47 6.31
CA PRO A 63 -15.56 8.42 7.57
C PRO A 63 -14.05 8.55 7.37
N TYR A 64 -13.51 7.94 6.30
CA TYR A 64 -12.09 8.04 5.98
C TYR A 64 -11.67 9.50 5.76
N ARG A 65 -12.40 10.22 4.91
CA ARG A 65 -12.09 11.62 4.56
C ARG A 65 -12.31 12.58 5.72
N THR A 66 -13.26 12.29 6.61
CA THR A 66 -13.57 13.14 7.76
C THR A 66 -12.52 13.00 8.86
N TYR A 67 -12.09 11.78 9.17
CA TYR A 67 -11.23 11.56 10.32
C TYR A 67 -9.73 11.58 10.00
N PHE A 68 -9.33 11.08 8.84
CA PHE A 68 -7.93 11.05 8.43
C PHE A 68 -7.64 12.22 7.50
N ARG A 69 -7.09 13.28 8.08
CA ARG A 69 -6.59 14.42 7.31
C ARG A 69 -5.15 14.13 6.88
N MET A 70 -4.98 13.78 5.61
CA MET A 70 -3.67 13.76 4.99
C MET A 70 -3.21 15.19 4.68
N LEU A 71 -1.89 15.38 4.58
CA LEU A 71 -1.26 16.68 4.33
C LEU A 71 -1.74 17.33 3.02
N VAL A 72 -2.21 16.52 2.08
CA VAL A 72 -2.94 16.93 0.88
C VAL A 72 -4.34 16.33 1.02
N GLN A 73 -5.38 17.16 0.90
CA GLN A 73 -6.76 16.76 1.20
C GLN A 73 -7.41 15.92 0.09
N ASP A 74 -6.65 14.97 -0.46
CA ASP A 74 -7.01 14.10 -1.57
C ASP A 74 -6.88 12.62 -1.21
N ILE A 75 -7.60 11.79 -1.97
CA ILE A 75 -7.73 10.34 -1.74
C ILE A 75 -6.44 9.59 -2.12
N TRP A 76 -5.71 10.13 -3.09
CA TRP A 76 -4.35 9.76 -3.48
C TRP A 76 -3.44 10.95 -3.19
N TYR A 77 -2.22 10.69 -2.74
CA TYR A 77 -1.28 11.74 -2.35
C TYR A 77 0.16 11.24 -2.42
N SER A 78 1.10 12.16 -2.46
CA SER A 78 2.52 11.87 -2.30
C SER A 78 3.13 12.74 -1.21
N MET A 79 4.16 12.22 -0.53
CA MET A 79 4.95 12.98 0.40
C MET A 79 6.37 12.41 0.53
N ALA A 80 7.34 13.28 0.77
CA ALA A 80 8.69 12.86 1.11
C ALA A 80 8.88 12.92 2.63
N ILE A 81 9.36 11.83 3.21
CA ILE A 81 9.82 11.79 4.60
C ILE A 81 11.27 11.32 4.61
N SER A 82 12.17 12.26 4.82
CA SER A 82 13.62 12.03 4.83
C SER A 82 14.10 11.43 3.47
N PRO A 83 14.89 10.33 3.33
CA PRO A 83 15.36 9.92 2.00
C PRO A 83 14.29 9.18 1.18
N VAL A 84 13.07 9.02 1.69
CA VAL A 84 12.02 8.20 1.07
C VAL A 84 10.90 9.09 0.56
N HIS A 85 10.54 8.90 -0.71
CA HIS A 85 9.35 9.47 -1.33
C HIS A 85 8.24 8.43 -1.36
N PHE A 86 7.13 8.72 -0.70
CA PHE A 86 5.95 7.86 -0.64
C PHE A 86 4.89 8.40 -1.60
N THR A 87 4.29 7.50 -2.38
CA THR A 87 3.11 7.79 -3.19
C THR A 87 2.03 6.77 -2.88
N VAL A 88 0.88 7.28 -2.48
CA VAL A 88 -0.30 6.49 -2.11
C VAL A 88 -1.34 6.65 -3.21
N ILE A 89 -1.76 5.52 -3.77
CA ILE A 89 -2.85 5.42 -4.73
C ILE A 89 -4.07 4.77 -4.09
N SER A 90 -5.22 5.00 -4.68
CA SER A 90 -6.48 4.34 -4.40
C SER A 90 -6.83 3.37 -5.51
N THR A 91 -6.94 2.10 -5.16
CA THR A 91 -7.51 1.04 -6.02
C THR A 91 -9.00 1.22 -6.24
N GLU A 92 -9.71 1.83 -5.28
CA GLU A 92 -11.17 2.00 -5.32
C GLU A 92 -11.67 3.14 -6.23
N HIS A 93 -10.75 3.82 -6.90
CA HIS A 93 -11.04 4.90 -7.86
C HIS A 93 -10.35 4.59 -9.18
N ASP A 94 -10.79 5.25 -10.26
CA ASP A 94 -10.17 5.08 -11.57
C ASP A 94 -8.65 5.31 -11.52
N TRP A 95 -7.91 4.28 -11.88
CA TRP A 95 -6.44 4.25 -11.99
C TRP A 95 -6.00 3.97 -13.43
N SER A 96 -6.88 4.16 -14.42
CA SER A 96 -6.52 4.12 -15.84
C SER A 96 -5.47 5.17 -16.19
N LEU A 97 -4.73 4.96 -17.27
CA LEU A 97 -3.69 5.90 -17.73
C LEU A 97 -4.21 7.32 -18.00
N THR A 98 -5.51 7.47 -18.26
CA THR A 98 -6.19 8.76 -18.48
C THR A 98 -6.78 9.37 -17.20
N SER A 99 -6.76 8.65 -16.08
CA SER A 99 -7.38 9.10 -14.83
C SER A 99 -6.66 10.30 -14.22
N LYS A 100 -7.40 11.12 -13.44
CA LYS A 100 -6.83 12.23 -12.68
C LYS A 100 -5.77 11.76 -11.66
N GLN A 101 -5.99 10.59 -11.10
CA GLN A 101 -5.08 9.96 -10.15
C GLN A 101 -3.73 9.68 -10.80
N ILE A 102 -3.71 8.96 -11.93
CA ILE A 102 -2.46 8.65 -12.62
C ILE A 102 -1.78 9.92 -13.12
N GLN A 103 -2.53 10.90 -13.64
CA GLN A 103 -1.96 12.20 -14.02
C GLN A 103 -1.27 12.90 -12.83
N TYR A 104 -1.83 12.82 -11.63
CA TYR A 104 -1.24 13.38 -10.42
C TYR A 104 0.00 12.60 -9.94
N THR A 105 -0.03 11.27 -10.01
CA THR A 105 1.05 10.42 -9.48
C THR A 105 2.13 10.06 -10.49
N MET A 106 2.00 10.47 -11.76
CA MET A 106 2.87 10.01 -12.85
C MET A 106 4.35 10.24 -12.57
N ASP A 107 4.72 11.43 -12.09
CA ASP A 107 6.10 11.80 -11.76
C ASP A 107 6.70 10.92 -10.65
N SER A 108 5.86 10.29 -9.83
CA SER A 108 6.28 9.39 -8.75
C SER A 108 6.58 7.97 -9.23
N PHE A 109 6.14 7.57 -10.42
CA PHE A 109 6.29 6.20 -10.91
C PHE A 109 7.61 5.93 -11.64
N HIS A 110 8.54 6.89 -11.61
CA HIS A 110 9.84 6.74 -12.22
C HIS A 110 10.78 5.96 -11.28
N LYS A 111 11.10 4.71 -11.64
CA LYS A 111 12.00 3.81 -10.91
C LYS A 111 11.56 3.55 -9.45
N VAL A 112 10.36 3.03 -9.28
CA VAL A 112 9.83 2.63 -7.97
C VAL A 112 10.63 1.46 -7.40
N ASP A 113 11.21 1.60 -6.22
CA ASP A 113 11.98 0.51 -5.59
C ASP A 113 11.09 -0.59 -4.99
N LEU A 114 10.01 -0.19 -4.31
CA LEU A 114 9.11 -1.10 -3.58
C LEU A 114 7.65 -0.67 -3.76
N ALA A 115 6.83 -1.58 -4.28
CA ALA A 115 5.38 -1.46 -4.33
C ALA A 115 4.76 -2.32 -3.23
N VAL A 116 4.04 -1.69 -2.30
CA VAL A 116 3.39 -2.38 -1.18
C VAL A 116 1.89 -2.43 -1.40
N TRP A 117 1.32 -3.62 -1.20
CA TRP A 117 -0.07 -3.93 -1.44
C TRP A 117 -0.72 -4.50 -0.19
N GLY A 118 -2.03 -4.30 -0.11
CA GLY A 118 -2.87 -5.00 0.84
C GLY A 118 -3.99 -5.76 0.20
N HIS A 119 -5.15 -5.72 0.84
CA HIS A 119 -6.36 -6.44 0.46
C HIS A 119 -6.27 -7.97 0.64
N VAL A 120 -5.24 -8.62 0.10
CA VAL A 120 -4.99 -10.05 0.33
C VAL A 120 -4.37 -10.23 1.72
N HIS A 121 -5.02 -11.01 2.57
CA HIS A 121 -4.66 -11.20 3.98
C HIS A 121 -3.57 -12.26 4.17
N ASN A 122 -2.42 -12.05 3.53
CA ASN A 122 -1.23 -12.86 3.72
C ASN A 122 0.03 -11.97 3.61
N TYR A 123 1.20 -12.62 3.65
CA TYR A 123 2.47 -11.98 3.34
C TYR A 123 3.10 -12.65 2.12
N GLU A 124 3.36 -11.85 1.11
CA GLU A 124 4.02 -12.27 -0.13
C GLU A 124 5.05 -11.22 -0.53
N ARG A 125 6.16 -11.66 -1.11
CA ARG A 125 7.16 -10.77 -1.68
C ARG A 125 7.74 -11.39 -2.94
N THR A 126 7.82 -10.60 -4.00
CA THR A 126 8.39 -11.04 -5.27
C THR A 126 9.90 -10.80 -5.31
N CYS A 127 10.55 -11.34 -6.32
CA CYS A 127 11.81 -10.78 -6.79
C CYS A 127 11.59 -9.40 -7.47
N ALA A 128 12.65 -8.71 -7.91
CA ALA A 128 12.48 -7.49 -8.70
C ALA A 128 11.88 -7.87 -10.06
N VAL A 129 10.62 -7.51 -10.29
CA VAL A 129 9.82 -8.05 -11.40
C VAL A 129 9.30 -6.95 -12.31
N PHE A 130 9.41 -7.16 -13.61
CA PHE A 130 8.84 -6.26 -14.61
C PHE A 130 8.22 -7.08 -15.75
N GLN A 131 6.98 -6.77 -16.13
CA GLN A 131 6.24 -7.48 -17.18
C GLN A 131 6.22 -9.02 -17.00
N GLY A 132 6.13 -9.50 -15.75
CA GLY A 132 6.11 -10.93 -15.44
C GLY A 132 7.48 -11.63 -15.47
N HIS A 133 8.56 -10.88 -15.69
CA HIS A 133 9.93 -11.40 -15.69
C HIS A 133 10.69 -10.97 -14.45
N CYS A 134 11.32 -11.95 -13.79
CA CYS A 134 12.23 -11.70 -12.70
C CYS A 134 13.57 -11.15 -13.25
N LEU A 135 13.88 -9.90 -12.92
CA LEU A 135 15.12 -9.23 -13.37
C LEU A 135 16.24 -9.31 -12.32
N GLN A 136 15.89 -9.46 -11.05
CA GLN A 136 16.86 -9.63 -9.97
C GLN A 136 16.26 -10.45 -8.82
N HIS A 137 16.90 -11.58 -8.51
CA HIS A 137 16.60 -12.34 -7.30
C HIS A 137 17.24 -11.71 -6.06
N PRO A 138 16.64 -11.89 -4.86
CA PRO A 138 17.26 -11.47 -3.62
C PRO A 138 18.60 -12.20 -3.41
N ILE A 139 19.58 -11.47 -2.90
CA ILE A 139 20.87 -11.99 -2.47
C ILE A 139 20.77 -12.24 -0.97
N LYS A 140 21.20 -13.41 -0.50
CA LYS A 140 21.28 -13.70 0.93
C LYS A 140 22.61 -13.21 1.49
N ASP A 141 22.57 -12.50 2.60
CA ASP A 141 23.77 -12.17 3.36
C ASP A 141 24.28 -13.38 4.18
N LEU A 142 25.37 -13.18 4.93
CA LEU A 142 25.99 -14.23 5.76
C LEU A 142 25.08 -14.74 6.89
N VAL A 143 24.03 -13.98 7.24
CA VAL A 143 23.02 -14.36 8.26
C VAL A 143 21.70 -14.80 7.62
N GLY A 144 21.64 -14.94 6.30
CA GLY A 144 20.49 -15.46 5.55
C GLY A 144 19.39 -14.43 5.28
N VAL A 145 19.64 -13.15 5.54
CA VAL A 145 18.72 -12.04 5.26
C VAL A 145 18.77 -11.71 3.77
N ASP A 146 17.60 -11.62 3.15
CA ASP A 146 17.47 -11.26 1.75
C ASP A 146 17.64 -9.75 1.56
N PHE A 147 18.56 -9.35 0.69
CA PHE A 147 18.75 -7.97 0.24
C PHE A 147 18.76 -7.88 -1.30
N PHE A 148 18.45 -6.70 -1.81
CA PHE A 148 18.54 -6.38 -3.24
C PHE A 148 19.69 -5.38 -3.45
N ASP A 149 20.43 -5.51 -4.56
CA ASP A 149 21.43 -4.50 -4.93
C ASP A 149 20.73 -3.25 -5.45
N THR A 150 20.71 -2.19 -4.64
CA THR A 150 20.07 -0.91 -4.95
C THR A 150 20.95 0.05 -5.74
N ARG A 151 22.20 -0.32 -6.06
CA ARG A 151 23.10 0.53 -6.87
C ARG A 151 22.69 0.56 -8.34
N ILE A 152 22.05 -0.51 -8.80
CA ILE A 152 21.57 -0.67 -10.18
C ILE A 152 20.09 -0.99 -10.10
N TYR A 153 19.27 0.02 -10.37
CA TYR A 153 17.83 -0.19 -10.49
C TYR A 153 17.53 -1.15 -11.65
N SER A 154 16.84 -2.24 -11.34
CA SER A 154 16.39 -3.23 -12.33
C SER A 154 14.87 -3.16 -12.52
N ALA A 155 14.10 -3.38 -11.46
CA ALA A 155 12.64 -3.40 -11.44
C ALA A 155 12.13 -3.17 -10.01
N PRO A 156 10.85 -2.80 -9.83
CA PRO A 156 10.25 -2.75 -8.49
C PRO A 156 10.17 -4.15 -7.88
N VAL A 157 10.35 -4.22 -6.57
CA VAL A 157 9.93 -5.36 -5.75
C VAL A 157 8.48 -5.14 -5.34
N HIS A 158 7.64 -6.17 -5.41
CA HIS A 158 6.25 -6.10 -4.95
C HIS A 158 6.12 -6.88 -3.64
N ALA A 159 5.44 -6.31 -2.66
CA ALA A 159 5.15 -6.96 -1.38
C ALA A 159 3.68 -6.83 -1.01
N VAL A 160 3.02 -7.93 -0.68
CA VAL A 160 1.70 -7.98 -0.06
C VAL A 160 1.90 -8.13 1.45
N VAL A 161 1.26 -7.28 2.25
CA VAL A 161 1.40 -7.31 3.73
C VAL A 161 0.03 -7.21 4.44
N GLY A 162 -1.01 -7.85 3.92
CA GLY A 162 -2.40 -7.66 4.40
C GLY A 162 -2.82 -8.44 5.65
N MET A 163 -1.88 -9.07 6.35
CA MET A 163 -2.13 -10.11 7.37
C MET A 163 -2.58 -9.62 8.76
N ALA A 164 -2.81 -8.32 8.97
CA ALA A 164 -2.76 -7.75 10.32
C ALA A 164 -4.04 -7.83 11.17
N GLU A 165 -5.20 -8.24 10.62
CA GLU A 165 -6.46 -8.16 11.40
C GLU A 165 -7.55 -9.14 10.98
N PHE A 166 -7.64 -9.47 9.68
CA PHE A 166 -8.69 -10.36 9.17
C PHE A 166 -8.20 -11.80 9.02
N SER A 167 -9.16 -12.72 8.83
CA SER A 167 -8.87 -14.11 8.50
C SER A 167 -7.87 -14.20 7.36
N LEU A 168 -6.86 -15.04 7.57
CA LEU A 168 -5.79 -15.24 6.59
C LEU A 168 -6.35 -15.85 5.31
N ASP A 169 -5.85 -15.39 4.18
CA ASP A 169 -6.16 -15.95 2.88
C ASP A 169 -5.19 -17.09 2.56
N ASP A 170 -5.69 -18.13 1.90
CA ASP A 170 -4.85 -19.23 1.42
C ASP A 170 -3.98 -18.78 0.24
N PHE A 171 -2.77 -19.33 0.16
CA PHE A 171 -1.91 -19.13 -1.00
C PHE A 171 -2.43 -19.89 -2.22
N PRO A 172 -2.28 -19.32 -3.43
CA PRO A 172 -2.61 -20.05 -4.66
C PRO A 172 -1.73 -21.30 -4.79
N ARG A 173 -2.33 -22.41 -5.24
CA ARG A 173 -1.63 -23.70 -5.42
C ARG A 173 -0.55 -23.68 -6.51
N ASN A 174 -0.60 -22.69 -7.40
CA ASN A 174 0.38 -22.50 -8.45
C ASN A 174 1.40 -21.45 -8.03
N LEU A 175 2.64 -21.86 -7.81
CA LEU A 175 3.76 -20.95 -7.59
C LEU A 175 4.12 -20.29 -8.91
N PHE A 176 4.14 -18.96 -8.93
CA PHE A 176 4.67 -18.22 -10.08
C PHE A 176 6.19 -18.08 -9.98
N ILE A 177 6.85 -17.89 -11.12
CA ILE A 177 8.32 -17.88 -11.27
C ILE A 177 8.99 -16.69 -10.51
N TRP A 178 8.20 -15.70 -10.10
CA TRP A 178 8.67 -14.48 -9.43
C TRP A 178 8.53 -14.49 -7.90
N TYR A 179 8.16 -15.63 -7.30
CA TYR A 179 8.17 -15.86 -5.85
C TYR A 179 9.47 -16.51 -5.37
#